data_AF-A0AAV4ZNN0-F1
#
_entry.id   AF-A0AAV4ZNN0-F1
#
_cell.length_a   1.000
_cell.length_b   1.000
_cell.length_c   1.000
_cell.angle_alpha   90.00
_cell.angle_beta   90.00
_cell.angle_gamma   90.00
#
_symmetry.space_group_name_H-M   'P 1'
#
loop_
_entity.id
_entity.type
_entity.pdbx_description
1 polymer ?
#
loop_
_entity_poly.entity_id
_entity_poly.type
_entity_poly.pdbx_seq_one_letter_code
_entity_poly.pdbx_strand_id
1 'polypeptide(L)' 'MSRRLLALALAVLPLAIAEAAPRDRGDTRFKQSYCRPPLKYAAGACVGRCPAGFTDTGRVCRFRTMNR' A
#
# COMPACT_ATOMS: atom_id res chain seq x y z
N MET A 1 -26.75 -45.99 35.50
CA MET A 1 -27.86 -45.11 35.06
C MET A 1 -27.53 -43.67 35.45
N SER A 2 -27.45 -42.77 34.45
CA SER A 2 -27.92 -41.37 34.47
C SER A 2 -27.48 -40.42 35.61
N ARG A 3 -26.85 -39.27 35.35
CA ARG A 3 -27.46 -38.11 34.67
C ARG A 3 -26.40 -37.08 34.26
N ARG A 4 -26.56 -36.59 33.03
CA ARG A 4 -25.89 -35.44 32.41
C ARG A 4 -26.28 -34.14 33.12
N LEU A 5 -25.33 -33.23 33.35
CA LEU A 5 -25.50 -31.76 33.37
C LEU A 5 -24.10 -31.13 33.15
N LEU A 6 -23.61 -30.92 31.92
CA LEU A 6 -23.79 -29.70 31.12
C LEU A 6 -23.64 -28.40 31.92
N ALA A 7 -22.45 -27.80 31.87
CA ALA A 7 -22.27 -26.37 32.06
C ALA A 7 -21.26 -25.86 31.01
N LEU A 8 -21.78 -25.67 29.80
CA LEU A 8 -21.20 -24.81 28.78
C LEU A 8 -21.20 -23.36 29.30
N ALA A 9 -20.05 -22.69 29.30
CA ALA A 9 -19.99 -21.23 29.10
C ALA A 9 -18.54 -20.77 28.85
N LEU A 10 -17.91 -21.27 27.79
CA LEU A 10 -16.74 -20.62 27.19
C LEU A 10 -17.24 -19.51 26.27
N ALA A 11 -17.62 -18.37 26.85
CA ALA A 11 -17.90 -17.16 26.10
C ALA A 11 -16.57 -16.49 25.71
N VAL A 12 -15.91 -17.03 24.67
CA VAL A 12 -14.78 -16.36 24.03
C VAL A 12 -15.36 -15.30 23.09
N LEU A 13 -15.51 -14.06 23.57
CA LEU A 13 -15.78 -12.93 22.69
C LEU A 13 -14.51 -12.61 21.89
N PRO A 14 -14.54 -12.63 20.56
CA PRO A 14 -13.42 -12.12 19.78
C PRO A 14 -13.45 -10.59 19.87
N LEU A 15 -12.48 -10.00 20.57
CA LEU A 15 -12.14 -8.59 20.38
C LEU A 15 -11.62 -8.45 18.95
N ALA A 16 -12.42 -7.89 18.06
CA ALA A 16 -12.00 -7.51 16.73
C ALA A 16 -11.00 -6.35 16.83
N ILE A 17 -9.72 -6.69 16.88
CA ILE A 17 -8.61 -5.76 16.67
C ILE A 17 -8.67 -5.31 15.21
N ALA A 18 -9.15 -4.09 14.99
CA ALA A 18 -9.09 -3.43 13.69
C ALA A 18 -7.63 -3.02 13.43
N GLU A 19 -6.86 -3.93 12.84
CA GLU A 19 -5.52 -3.59 12.36
C GLU A 19 -5.65 -2.70 11.12
N ALA A 20 -5.30 -1.43 11.27
CA ALA A 20 -5.16 -0.51 10.16
C ALA A 20 -3.99 -0.99 9.28
N ALA A 21 -4.31 -1.80 8.25
CA ALA A 21 -3.32 -2.26 7.29
C ALA A 21 -2.57 -1.05 6.69
N PRO A 22 -1.23 -1.12 6.59
CA PRO A 22 -0.44 -0.08 5.92
C PRO A 22 -1.03 0.16 4.53
N ARG A 23 -1.47 1.40 4.28
CA ARG A 23 -1.81 1.84 2.93
C ARG A 23 -0.51 1.88 2.17
N ASP A 24 -0.19 0.77 1.50
CA ASP A 24 1.00 0.59 0.70
C ASP A 24 0.99 1.65 -0.40
N ARG A 25 1.65 2.77 -0.11
CA ARG A 25 1.75 3.94 -0.98
C ARG A 25 2.85 3.64 -2.00
N GLY A 26 2.71 2.49 -2.67
CA GLY A 26 3.57 1.90 -3.68
C GLY A 26 5.02 2.36 -3.61
N ASP A 27 5.82 1.67 -2.79
CA ASP A 27 7.28 1.58 -2.79
C ASP A 27 8.00 2.57 -3.72
N THR A 28 7.94 3.85 -3.37
CA THR A 28 8.62 4.91 -4.13
C THR A 28 10.14 4.68 -4.09
N ARG A 29 10.66 4.05 -3.04
CA ARG A 29 12.09 3.72 -2.92
C ARG A 29 12.54 2.67 -3.93
N PHE A 30 11.73 1.64 -4.19
CA PHE A 30 12.05 0.63 -5.22
C PHE A 30 12.02 1.25 -6.63
N LYS A 31 11.01 2.09 -6.89
CA LYS A 31 10.86 2.81 -8.17
C LYS A 31 12.02 3.76 -8.48
N GLN A 32 12.61 4.38 -7.45
CA GLN A 32 13.78 5.25 -7.61
C GLN A 32 15.04 4.50 -8.06
N SER A 33 15.19 3.22 -7.68
CA SER A 33 16.35 2.41 -8.05
C SER A 33 16.20 1.73 -9.41
N TYR A 34 14.97 1.64 -9.94
CA TYR A 34 14.66 0.97 -11.20
C TYR A 34 15.34 1.62 -12.42
N CYS A 35 15.51 2.95 -12.39
CA CYS A 35 16.09 3.70 -13.50
C CYS A 35 17.54 4.11 -13.22
N ARG A 36 18.46 3.79 -14.13
CA ARG A 36 19.85 4.28 -14.05
C ARG A 36 19.88 5.81 -14.14
N PRO A 37 20.65 6.52 -13.30
CA PRO A 37 20.85 7.96 -13.47
C PRO A 37 21.32 8.29 -14.90
N PRO A 38 20.83 9.38 -15.53
CA PRO A 38 19.98 10.45 -14.99
C PRO A 38 18.46 10.23 -15.21
N LEU A 39 18.03 9.02 -15.56
CA LEU A 39 16.63 8.74 -15.90
C LEU A 39 15.73 8.68 -14.66
N LYS A 40 14.44 8.93 -14.89
CA LYS A 40 13.36 9.00 -13.89
C LYS A 40 12.31 7.93 -14.17
N TYR A 41 11.72 7.38 -13.12
CA TYR A 41 10.64 6.40 -13.29
C TYR A 41 9.28 7.08 -13.48
N ALA A 42 8.55 6.73 -14.55
CA ALA A 42 7.22 7.25 -14.86
C ALA A 42 6.35 6.15 -15.48
N ALA A 43 5.21 5.83 -14.86
CA ALA A 43 4.21 4.89 -15.41
C ALA A 43 4.77 3.55 -15.94
N GLY A 44 5.80 2.99 -15.28
CA GLY A 44 6.41 1.72 -15.70
C GLY A 44 7.61 1.84 -16.64
N ALA A 45 7.99 3.06 -17.05
CA ALA A 45 9.11 3.32 -17.94
C ALA A 45 10.15 4.25 -17.32
N CYS A 46 11.39 4.23 -17.86
CA CYS A 46 12.44 5.18 -17.53
C CYS A 46 12.49 6.30 -18.58
N VAL A 47 12.32 7.54 -18.14
CA VAL A 47 12.23 8.73 -19.00
C VAL A 47 13.24 9.80 -18.58
N GLY A 48 13.71 10.60 -19.53
CA GLY A 48 14.59 11.74 -19.24
C GLY A 48 13.84 12.97 -18.70
N ARG A 49 12.59 13.18 -19.13
CA ARG A 49 11.69 14.25 -18.68
C ARG A 49 10.31 13.68 -18.36
N CYS A 50 9.63 14.25 -17.36
CA CYS A 50 8.32 13.77 -16.95
C CYS A 50 7.26 14.10 -18.02
N PRO A 51 6.37 13.14 -18.37
CA PRO A 51 5.31 13.36 -19.35
C PRO A 51 4.20 14.26 -18.79
N ALA A 52 3.32 14.74 -19.67
CA ALA A 52 2.17 15.57 -19.30
C ALA A 52 1.29 14.89 -18.23
N GLY A 53 0.81 15.67 -17.27
CA GLY A 53 0.04 15.15 -16.13
C GLY A 53 0.88 14.54 -15.01
N PHE A 54 2.21 14.49 -15.13
CA PHE A 54 3.12 14.10 -14.05
C PHE A 54 3.95 15.28 -13.56
N THR A 55 4.19 15.34 -12.25
CA THR A 55 5.13 16.26 -11.61
C THR A 55 6.46 15.55 -11.38
N ASP A 56 7.54 16.23 -11.71
CA ASP A 56 8.89 15.79 -11.40
C ASP A 56 9.18 15.93 -9.90
N THR A 57 9.52 14.83 -9.23
CA THR A 57 9.93 14.82 -7.83
C THR A 57 11.37 14.32 -7.68
N GLY A 58 12.21 14.55 -8.70
CA GLY A 58 13.61 14.14 -8.74
C GLY A 58 13.80 12.83 -9.49
N ARG A 59 13.75 11.69 -8.78
CA ARG A 59 14.01 10.34 -9.35
C ARG A 59 12.76 9.65 -9.91
N VAL A 60 11.58 10.21 -9.66
CA VAL A 60 10.28 9.65 -10.07
C VAL A 60 9.42 10.79 -10.58
N CYS A 61 8.60 10.49 -11.59
CA CYS A 61 7.51 11.35 -12.04
C CYS A 61 6.24 10.89 -11.32
N ARG A 62 5.66 11.76 -10.51
CA ARG A 62 4.45 11.48 -9.74
C ARG A 62 3.23 11.98 -10.50
N PHE A 63 2.23 11.13 -10.71
CA PHE A 63 0.99 11.54 -11.36
C PHE A 63 0.31 12.66 -10.57
N ARG A 64 -0.05 13.75 -11.25
CA ARG A 64 -0.85 14.84 -10.68
C ARG A 64 -2.30 14.38 -10.69
N THR A 65 -2.81 13.99 -9.53
CA THR A 65 -4.26 13.84 -9.39
C THR A 65 -4.89 15.21 -9.59
N MET A 66 -5.64 15.39 -10.67
CA MET A 66 -6.57 16.50 -10.80
C MET A 66 -7.69 16.25 -9.78
N ASN A 67 -7.56 16.86 -8.61
CA ASN A 67 -8.63 16.84 -7.61
C ASN A 67 -9.84 17.56 -8.26
N ARG A 68 -10.89 16.80 -8.58
CA ARG A 68 -12.17 17.33 -9.06
C ARG A 68 -12.95 17.93 -7.89
#